data_AF-A0A9E5BL23-F1
#
_entry.id   AF-A0A9E5BL23-F1
#
_cell.length_a   1.000
_cell.length_b   1.000
_cell.length_c   1.000
_cell.angle_alpha   90.00
_cell.angle_beta   90.00
_cell.angle_gamma   90.00
#
_symmetry.space_group_name_H-M   'P 1'
#
loop_
_entity.id
_entity.type
_entity.pdbx_description
1 polymer ?
#
loop_
_entity_poly.entity_id
_entity_poly.type
_entity_poly.pdbx_seq_one_letter_code
_entity_poly.pdbx_strand_id
1 'polypeptide(L)'
;ISSIGPFWDANETWLVLGVGILLVAFPFAHGIVLTELYLPVAIMLAGLILRGVSFDFRAKVNLAQKPLWNFLFYFGSLVTAVSQGVMIGRHIIGYESGVLGWVFAALVGICLPAGYALLGATWLIMKTEGSLQLRAISWARASLWLTGLGIALISAATPYFSPEIMSRWFSYPNILWLAPIPIATAFLFLITDRALHQLKANPSQREWLPFTATVAIFWLSFFGIAYSLFPYLIVVNA
;
A
#
# COMPACT_ATOMS: atom_id res chain seq x y z
N ILE A 1 12.37 -12.71 -6.64
CA ILE A 1 12.36 -13.81 -5.66
C ILE A 1 13.68 -13.86 -4.92
N SER A 2 14.81 -14.14 -5.58
CA SER A 2 16.13 -14.16 -4.89
C SER A 2 16.49 -12.84 -4.19
N SER A 3 16.07 -11.69 -4.75
CA SER A 3 16.30 -10.36 -4.16
C SER A 3 15.51 -10.06 -2.89
N ILE A 4 14.46 -10.84 -2.58
CA ILE A 4 13.57 -10.61 -1.44
C ILE A 4 13.56 -11.76 -0.44
N GLY A 5 14.14 -12.92 -0.78
CA GLY A 5 14.09 -14.14 0.02
C GLY A 5 14.47 -13.95 1.50
N PRO A 6 15.61 -13.32 1.82
CA PRO A 6 16.02 -13.13 3.22
C PRO A 6 15.09 -12.25 4.07
N PHE A 7 14.28 -11.39 3.44
CA PHE A 7 13.45 -10.39 4.11
C PHE A 7 11.97 -10.78 4.15
N TRP A 8 11.61 -11.84 3.42
CA TRP A 8 10.21 -12.25 3.25
C TRP A 8 9.55 -12.62 4.58
N ASP A 9 10.15 -13.60 5.28
CA ASP A 9 9.60 -14.11 6.54
C ASP A 9 9.52 -12.99 7.59
N ALA A 10 10.53 -12.11 7.63
CA ALA A 10 10.53 -10.93 8.49
C ALA A 10 9.36 -9.97 8.19
N ASN A 11 9.01 -9.77 6.92
CA ASN A 11 7.89 -8.91 6.54
C ASN A 11 6.53 -9.48 7.00
N GLU A 12 6.36 -10.79 7.04
CA GLU A 12 5.13 -11.41 7.57
C GLU A 12 4.99 -11.20 9.08
N THR A 13 6.09 -11.18 9.84
CA THR A 13 6.05 -10.95 11.29
C THR A 13 5.49 -9.57 11.66
N TRP A 14 5.73 -8.53 10.84
CA TRP A 14 5.19 -7.19 11.09
C TRP A 14 3.66 -7.16 11.07
N LEU A 15 3.03 -7.93 10.17
CA LEU A 15 1.57 -8.02 10.11
C LEU A 15 1.01 -8.67 11.36
N VAL A 16 1.60 -9.80 11.78
CA VAL A 16 1.19 -10.53 13.00
C VAL A 16 1.38 -9.66 14.23
N LEU A 17 2.52 -8.95 14.33
CA LEU A 17 2.80 -8.02 15.41
C LEU A 17 1.76 -6.90 15.46
N GLY A 18 1.40 -6.30 14.32
CA GLY A 18 0.39 -5.24 14.25
C GLY A 18 -0.97 -5.69 14.77
N VAL A 19 -1.43 -6.88 14.39
CA VAL A 19 -2.68 -7.48 14.89
C VAL A 19 -2.59 -7.76 16.39
N GLY A 20 -1.47 -8.32 16.85
CA GLY A 20 -1.24 -8.62 18.27
C GLY A 20 -1.23 -7.36 19.15
N ILE A 21 -0.59 -6.29 18.69
CA ILE A 21 -0.59 -4.99 19.39
C ILE A 21 -2.01 -4.43 19.46
N LEU A 22 -2.77 -4.46 18.36
CA LEU A 22 -4.15 -3.97 18.34
C LEU A 22 -5.02 -4.75 19.34
N LEU A 23 -4.88 -6.08 19.39
CA LEU A 23 -5.61 -6.94 20.32
C LEU A 23 -5.27 -6.62 21.79
N VAL A 24 -3.99 -6.49 22.12
CA VAL A 24 -3.53 -6.32 23.51
C VAL A 24 -3.75 -4.90 24.02
N ALA A 25 -3.43 -3.88 23.21
CA ALA A 25 -3.51 -2.48 23.62
C ALA A 25 -4.94 -1.92 23.47
N PHE A 26 -5.71 -2.38 22.47
CA PHE A 26 -7.03 -1.83 22.13
C PHE A 26 -8.06 -2.94 21.81
N PRO A 27 -8.39 -3.82 22.76
CA PRO A 27 -9.22 -5.00 22.51
C PRO A 27 -10.62 -4.68 21.97
N PHE A 28 -11.21 -3.56 22.39
CA PHE A 28 -12.52 -3.11 21.88
C PHE A 28 -12.44 -2.69 20.41
N ALA A 29 -11.42 -1.91 20.04
CA ALA A 29 -11.20 -1.51 18.66
C ALA A 29 -10.88 -2.72 17.77
N HIS A 30 -10.07 -3.67 18.28
CA HIS A 30 -9.80 -4.94 17.59
C HIS A 30 -11.09 -5.70 17.25
N GLY A 31 -12.03 -5.78 18.20
CA GLY A 31 -13.34 -6.42 17.99
C GLY A 31 -14.11 -5.81 16.83
N ILE A 32 -14.27 -4.48 16.82
CA ILE A 32 -14.99 -3.76 15.75
C ILE A 32 -14.30 -3.97 14.39
N VAL A 33 -12.98 -3.75 14.34
CA VAL A 33 -12.20 -3.86 13.10
C VAL A 33 -12.33 -5.26 12.51
N LEU A 34 -12.22 -6.31 13.32
CA LEU A 34 -12.29 -7.69 12.85
C LEU A 34 -13.71 -8.07 12.41
N THR A 35 -14.75 -7.57 13.09
CA THR A 35 -16.14 -7.80 12.68
C THR A 35 -16.44 -7.14 11.32
N GLU A 36 -16.07 -5.87 11.16
CA GLU A 36 -16.31 -5.11 9.93
C GLU A 36 -15.46 -5.59 8.74
N LEU A 37 -14.26 -6.10 9.03
CA LEU A 37 -13.29 -6.54 8.00
C LEU A 37 -13.15 -8.06 7.94
N TYR A 38 -14.09 -8.83 8.51
CA TYR A 38 -14.01 -10.29 8.58
C TYR A 38 -13.73 -10.92 7.22
N LEU A 39 -14.52 -10.57 6.20
CA LEU A 39 -14.39 -11.14 4.86
C LEU A 39 -13.08 -10.71 4.15
N PRO A 40 -12.72 -9.40 4.09
CA PRO A 40 -11.41 -8.98 3.58
C PRO A 40 -10.22 -9.66 4.27
N VAL A 41 -10.27 -9.80 5.60
CA VAL A 41 -9.21 -10.46 6.38
C VAL A 41 -9.12 -11.94 6.04
N ALA A 42 -10.25 -12.66 5.97
CA ALA A 42 -10.26 -14.07 5.59
C ALA A 42 -9.66 -14.30 4.19
N ILE A 43 -10.03 -13.45 3.21
CA ILE A 43 -9.49 -13.49 1.85
C ILE A 43 -7.99 -13.16 1.85
N MET A 44 -7.58 -12.16 2.64
CA MET A 44 -6.17 -11.79 2.79
C MET A 44 -5.33 -12.96 3.32
N LEU A 45 -5.81 -13.66 4.35
CA LEU A 45 -5.14 -14.83 4.94
C LEU A 45 -5.03 -15.98 3.93
N ALA A 46 -6.07 -16.26 3.16
CA ALA A 46 -6.01 -17.25 2.08
C ALA A 46 -4.95 -16.87 1.03
N GLY A 47 -4.87 -15.59 0.66
CA GLY A 47 -3.83 -15.06 -0.22
C GLY A 47 -2.41 -15.24 0.36
N LEU A 48 -2.22 -14.94 1.65
CA LEU A 48 -0.94 -15.10 2.35
C LEU A 48 -0.49 -16.56 2.38
N ILE A 49 -1.41 -17.48 2.70
CA ILE A 49 -1.12 -18.92 2.69
C ILE A 49 -0.69 -19.36 1.29
N LEU A 50 -1.44 -18.99 0.25
CA LEU A 50 -1.12 -19.36 -1.12
C LEU A 50 0.26 -18.84 -1.54
N ARG A 51 0.56 -17.60 -1.15
CA ARG A 51 1.82 -16.90 -1.42
C ARG A 51 3.01 -17.60 -0.74
N GLY A 52 2.88 -17.95 0.54
CA GLY A 52 3.91 -18.67 1.31
C GLY A 52 4.18 -20.07 0.77
N VAL A 53 3.13 -20.87 0.57
CA VAL A 53 3.24 -22.22 0.00
C VAL A 53 3.89 -22.18 -1.38
N SER A 54 3.51 -21.21 -2.21
CA SER A 54 4.08 -21.08 -3.56
C SER A 54 5.57 -20.75 -3.55
N PHE A 55 6.04 -19.95 -2.58
CA PHE A 55 7.44 -19.59 -2.45
C PHE A 55 8.30 -20.83 -2.15
N ASP A 56 7.90 -21.62 -1.17
CA ASP A 56 8.62 -22.83 -0.74
C ASP A 56 8.59 -23.94 -1.79
N PHE A 57 7.43 -24.18 -2.41
CA PHE A 57 7.30 -25.24 -3.41
C PHE A 57 8.02 -24.91 -4.71
N ARG A 58 8.04 -23.64 -5.13
CA ARG A 58 8.77 -23.22 -6.33
C ARG A 58 10.27 -23.57 -6.24
N ALA A 59 10.87 -23.55 -5.05
CA ALA A 59 12.27 -23.92 -4.85
C ALA A 59 12.52 -25.43 -5.02
N LYS A 60 11.51 -26.27 -4.80
CA LYS A 60 11.60 -27.74 -4.73
C LYS A 60 11.13 -28.46 -6.01
N VAL A 61 10.38 -27.77 -6.88
CA VAL A 61 9.74 -28.39 -8.06
C VAL A 61 10.57 -28.33 -9.34
N ASN A 62 10.29 -29.30 -10.22
CA ASN A 62 10.86 -29.39 -11.56
C ASN A 62 10.51 -28.17 -12.43
N LEU A 63 11.34 -27.89 -13.43
CA LEU A 63 11.22 -26.71 -14.31
C LEU A 63 9.82 -26.58 -14.96
N ALA A 64 9.18 -27.69 -15.33
CA ALA A 64 7.85 -27.70 -15.95
C ALA A 64 6.73 -27.15 -15.03
N GLN A 65 6.88 -27.26 -13.71
CA GLN A 65 5.86 -26.81 -12.75
C GLN A 65 6.12 -25.38 -12.24
N LYS A 66 7.31 -24.82 -12.46
CA LYS A 66 7.66 -23.46 -11.99
C LYS A 66 6.70 -22.35 -12.49
N PRO A 67 6.15 -22.38 -13.72
CA PRO A 67 5.18 -21.38 -14.17
C PRO A 67 3.91 -21.35 -13.33
N LEU A 68 3.39 -22.51 -12.93
CA LEU A 68 2.21 -22.61 -12.06
C LEU A 68 2.48 -21.95 -10.71
N TRP A 69 3.60 -22.27 -10.07
CA TRP A 69 3.95 -21.68 -8.76
C TRP A 69 4.28 -20.19 -8.84
N ASN A 70 4.84 -19.71 -9.96
CA ASN A 70 4.98 -18.27 -10.21
C ASN A 70 3.61 -17.58 -10.27
N PHE A 71 2.65 -18.20 -10.96
CA PHE A 71 1.29 -17.66 -11.08
C PHE A 71 0.58 -17.66 -9.72
N LEU A 72 0.64 -18.75 -8.95
CA LEU A 72 0.03 -18.81 -7.62
C LEU A 72 0.67 -17.81 -6.64
N PHE A 73 1.99 -17.62 -6.70
CA PHE A 73 2.67 -16.60 -5.92
C PHE A 73 2.19 -15.19 -6.28
N TYR A 74 2.07 -14.89 -7.58
CA TYR A 74 1.54 -13.62 -8.08
C TYR A 74 0.09 -13.42 -7.63
N PHE A 75 -0.78 -14.41 -7.84
CA PHE A 75 -2.19 -14.34 -7.53
C PHE A 75 -2.41 -14.17 -6.02
N GLY A 76 -1.73 -14.96 -5.18
CA GLY A 76 -1.77 -14.81 -3.73
C GLY A 76 -1.33 -13.41 -3.27
N SER A 77 -0.23 -12.90 -3.84
CA SER A 77 0.25 -11.54 -3.55
C SER A 77 -0.76 -10.46 -3.95
N LEU A 78 -1.39 -10.62 -5.12
CA LEU A 78 -2.40 -9.68 -5.61
C LEU A 78 -3.65 -9.69 -4.73
N VAL A 79 -4.17 -10.87 -4.39
CA VAL A 79 -5.34 -11.03 -3.51
C VAL A 79 -5.08 -10.40 -2.14
N THR A 80 -3.93 -10.68 -1.53
CA THR A 80 -3.54 -10.05 -0.26
C THR A 80 -3.49 -8.52 -0.37
N ALA A 81 -2.87 -7.99 -1.42
CA ALA A 81 -2.75 -6.54 -1.62
C ALA A 81 -4.11 -5.86 -1.86
N VAL A 82 -4.98 -6.47 -2.66
CA VAL A 82 -6.34 -5.96 -2.92
C VAL A 82 -7.15 -5.96 -1.64
N SER A 83 -7.11 -7.05 -0.87
CA SER A 83 -7.80 -7.12 0.42
C SER A 83 -7.33 -6.02 1.37
N GLN A 84 -6.02 -5.77 1.47
CA GLN A 84 -5.50 -4.66 2.29
C GLN A 84 -5.99 -3.29 1.81
N GLY A 85 -6.11 -3.07 0.49
CA GLY A 85 -6.65 -1.82 -0.04
C GLY A 85 -8.13 -1.64 0.28
N VAL A 86 -8.93 -2.72 0.17
CA VAL A 86 -10.34 -2.71 0.61
C VAL A 86 -10.44 -2.42 2.11
N MET A 87 -9.60 -3.04 2.93
CA MET A 87 -9.56 -2.82 4.37
C MET A 87 -9.25 -1.36 4.73
N ILE A 88 -8.20 -0.78 4.12
CA ILE A 88 -7.85 0.64 4.31
C ILE A 88 -8.99 1.54 3.85
N GLY A 89 -9.57 1.29 2.68
CA GLY A 89 -10.69 2.07 2.14
C GLY A 89 -11.91 2.05 3.07
N ARG A 90 -12.31 0.86 3.53
CA ARG A 90 -13.42 0.68 4.50
C ARG A 90 -13.15 1.38 5.82
N HIS A 91 -11.92 1.31 6.32
CA HIS A 91 -11.55 1.91 7.59
C HIS A 91 -11.59 3.45 7.56
N ILE A 92 -11.09 4.06 6.48
CA ILE A 92 -11.03 5.52 6.31
C ILE A 92 -12.43 6.15 6.24
N ILE A 93 -13.41 5.44 5.70
CA ILE A 93 -14.79 5.94 5.59
C ILE A 93 -15.66 5.54 6.80
N GLY A 94 -15.06 5.02 7.89
CA GLY A 94 -15.81 4.61 9.08
C GLY A 94 -16.81 3.49 8.80
N TYR A 95 -16.46 2.56 7.91
CA TYR A 95 -17.26 1.38 7.58
C TYR A 95 -18.63 1.67 6.92
N GLU A 96 -18.81 2.84 6.30
CA GLU A 96 -20.01 3.21 5.53
C GLU A 96 -20.46 2.10 4.56
N SER A 97 -21.64 1.53 4.79
CA SER A 97 -22.11 0.30 4.15
C SER A 97 -22.87 0.50 2.83
N GLY A 98 -23.09 1.76 2.43
CA GLY A 98 -23.72 2.13 1.19
C GLY A 98 -22.89 1.79 -0.05
N VAL A 99 -23.52 1.93 -1.21
CA VAL A 99 -22.92 1.62 -2.51
C VAL A 99 -21.67 2.46 -2.76
N LEU A 100 -21.71 3.75 -2.39
CA LEU A 100 -20.57 4.65 -2.55
C LEU A 100 -19.37 4.23 -1.71
N GLY A 101 -19.57 3.83 -0.45
CA GLY A 101 -18.50 3.33 0.40
C GLY A 101 -17.84 2.06 -0.14
N TRP A 102 -18.64 1.12 -0.66
CA TRP A 102 -18.11 -0.10 -1.31
C TRP A 102 -17.36 0.19 -2.61
N VAL A 103 -17.88 1.09 -3.45
CA VAL A 103 -17.19 1.51 -4.68
C VAL A 103 -15.85 2.17 -4.33
N PHE A 104 -15.84 3.06 -3.34
CA PHE A 104 -14.60 3.68 -2.86
C PHE A 104 -13.61 2.63 -2.34
N ALA A 105 -14.04 1.72 -1.47
CA ALA A 105 -13.18 0.67 -0.95
C ALA A 105 -12.62 -0.24 -2.05
N ALA A 106 -13.42 -0.57 -3.07
CA ALA A 106 -12.98 -1.33 -4.24
C ALA A 106 -11.93 -0.56 -5.07
N LEU A 107 -12.13 0.74 -5.29
CA LEU A 107 -11.15 1.59 -5.99
C LEU A 107 -9.82 1.67 -5.24
N VAL A 108 -9.85 1.83 -3.91
CA VAL A 108 -8.63 1.76 -3.08
C VAL A 108 -8.01 0.36 -3.15
N GLY A 109 -8.83 -0.69 -3.13
CA GLY A 109 -8.44 -2.09 -3.38
C GLY A 109 -7.68 -2.30 -4.69
N ILE A 110 -8.03 -1.57 -5.75
CA ILE A 110 -7.34 -1.62 -7.05
C ILE A 110 -6.06 -0.78 -7.04
N CYS A 111 -6.05 0.37 -6.35
CA CYS A 111 -4.91 1.28 -6.33
C CYS A 111 -3.78 0.82 -5.41
N LEU A 112 -4.08 0.20 -4.26
CA LEU A 112 -3.06 -0.21 -3.29
C LEU A 112 -2.05 -1.23 -3.85
N PRO A 113 -2.46 -2.26 -4.62
CA PRO A 113 -1.52 -3.15 -5.31
C PRO A 113 -0.53 -2.41 -6.20
N ALA A 114 -0.94 -1.31 -6.85
CA ALA A 114 -0.03 -0.49 -7.64
C ALA A 114 1.02 0.19 -6.76
N GLY A 115 0.67 0.60 -5.55
CA GLY A 115 1.62 1.12 -4.56
C GLY A 115 2.68 0.09 -4.16
N TYR A 116 2.28 -1.14 -3.89
CA TYR A 116 3.25 -2.22 -3.60
C TYR A 116 4.08 -2.60 -4.83
N ALA A 117 3.47 -2.59 -6.03
CA ALA A 117 4.20 -2.80 -7.27
C ALA A 117 5.22 -1.68 -7.53
N LEU A 118 4.92 -0.42 -7.17
CA LEU A 118 5.85 0.70 -7.25
C LEU A 118 7.04 0.50 -6.31
N LEU A 119 6.82 0.15 -5.04
CA LEU A 119 7.88 -0.17 -4.08
C LEU A 119 8.74 -1.34 -4.57
N GLY A 120 8.12 -2.42 -5.03
CA GLY A 120 8.82 -3.59 -5.56
C GLY A 120 9.62 -3.26 -6.83
N ALA A 121 9.05 -2.48 -7.75
CA ALA A 121 9.71 -2.09 -9.00
C ALA A 121 10.89 -1.15 -8.73
N THR A 122 10.73 -0.13 -7.88
CA THR A 122 11.82 0.78 -7.52
C THR A 122 12.94 0.08 -6.76
N TRP A 123 12.62 -0.92 -5.92
CA TRP A 123 13.61 -1.82 -5.35
C TRP A 123 14.36 -2.64 -6.42
N LEU A 124 13.63 -3.21 -7.39
CA LEU A 124 14.25 -3.98 -8.48
C LEU A 124 15.17 -3.12 -9.35
N ILE A 125 14.85 -1.84 -9.57
CA ILE A 125 15.72 -0.91 -10.31
C ILE A 125 17.11 -0.84 -9.67
N MET A 126 17.20 -0.83 -8.33
CA MET A 126 18.47 -0.80 -7.58
C MET A 126 19.19 -2.15 -7.50
N LYS A 127 18.51 -3.26 -7.84
CA LYS A 127 19.02 -4.63 -7.63
C LYS A 127 19.24 -5.37 -8.93
N THR A 128 18.96 -4.75 -10.07
CA THR A 128 19.01 -5.40 -11.38
C THR A 128 19.64 -4.47 -12.39
N GLU A 129 20.25 -5.05 -13.42
CA GLU A 129 20.92 -4.33 -14.49
C GLU A 129 20.35 -4.76 -15.86
N GLY A 130 20.63 -3.97 -16.89
CA GLY A 130 20.31 -4.30 -18.28
C GLY A 130 18.81 -4.36 -18.57
N SER A 131 18.37 -5.41 -19.27
CA SER A 131 16.98 -5.51 -19.77
C SER A 131 15.94 -5.61 -18.65
N LEU A 132 16.28 -6.25 -17.53
CA LEU A 132 15.37 -6.39 -16.40
C LEU A 132 15.18 -5.05 -15.68
N GLN A 133 16.26 -4.27 -15.53
CA GLN A 133 16.21 -2.93 -14.95
C GLN A 133 15.29 -1.99 -15.76
N LEU A 134 15.42 -2.00 -17.09
CA LEU A 134 14.57 -1.21 -17.98
C LEU A 134 13.09 -1.57 -17.88
N ARG A 135 12.76 -2.87 -17.69
CA ARG A 135 11.39 -3.33 -17.43
C ARG A 135 10.91 -2.89 -16.04
N ALA A 136 11.77 -2.93 -15.03
CA ALA A 136 11.43 -2.44 -13.70
C ALA A 136 11.09 -0.94 -13.72
N ILE A 137 11.82 -0.13 -14.51
CA ILE A 137 11.51 1.30 -14.70
C ILE A 137 10.13 1.48 -15.36
N SER A 138 9.78 0.69 -16.38
CA SER A 138 8.46 0.82 -17.02
C SER A 138 7.32 0.41 -16.09
N TRP A 139 7.48 -0.65 -15.31
CA TRP A 139 6.53 -1.05 -14.28
C TRP A 139 6.37 0.01 -13.20
N ALA A 140 7.48 0.55 -12.66
CA ALA A 140 7.46 1.60 -11.66
C ALA A 140 6.67 2.82 -12.16
N ARG A 141 6.86 3.23 -13.42
CA ARG A 141 6.12 4.36 -13.98
C ARG A 141 4.63 4.12 -14.13
N ALA A 142 4.23 2.95 -14.62
CA ALA A 142 2.80 2.61 -14.71
C ALA A 142 2.16 2.57 -13.32
N SER A 143 2.85 1.97 -12.35
CA SER A 143 2.42 1.88 -10.96
C SER A 143 2.38 3.22 -10.23
N LEU A 144 3.28 4.16 -10.56
CA LEU A 144 3.33 5.49 -9.94
C LEU A 144 2.01 6.25 -10.10
N TRP A 145 1.48 6.33 -11.32
CA TRP A 145 0.24 7.06 -11.58
C TRP A 145 -0.97 6.47 -10.88
N LEU A 146 -1.10 5.14 -10.86
CA LEU A 146 -2.15 4.45 -10.10
C LEU A 146 -2.00 4.65 -8.57
N THR A 147 -0.75 4.69 -8.08
CA THR A 147 -0.49 5.00 -6.66
C THR A 147 -0.90 6.43 -6.32
N GLY A 148 -0.55 7.39 -7.19
CA GLY A 148 -0.95 8.79 -7.05
C GLY A 148 -2.47 8.96 -7.05
N LEU A 149 -3.17 8.24 -7.93
CA LEU A 149 -4.62 8.18 -7.94
C LEU A 149 -5.18 7.65 -6.60
N GLY A 150 -4.63 6.56 -6.08
CA GLY A 150 -5.04 6.01 -4.79
C GLY A 150 -4.87 6.99 -3.62
N ILE A 151 -3.73 7.68 -3.57
CA ILE A 151 -3.46 8.72 -2.56
C ILE A 151 -4.43 9.88 -2.70
N ALA A 152 -4.70 10.34 -3.93
CA ALA A 152 -5.66 11.41 -4.19
C ALA A 152 -7.09 11.01 -3.81
N LEU A 153 -7.51 9.79 -4.13
CA LEU A 153 -8.82 9.23 -3.76
C LEU A 153 -8.99 9.20 -2.24
N ILE A 154 -8.01 8.66 -1.51
CA ILE A 154 -8.02 8.64 -0.05
C ILE A 154 -8.09 10.06 0.51
N SER A 155 -7.24 10.97 0.00
CA SER A 155 -7.17 12.35 0.48
C SER A 155 -8.48 13.11 0.23
N ALA A 156 -9.19 12.83 -0.87
CA ALA A 156 -10.47 13.46 -1.17
C ALA A 156 -11.64 12.84 -0.40
N ALA A 157 -11.66 11.51 -0.25
CA ALA A 157 -12.74 10.80 0.40
C ALA A 157 -12.75 10.98 1.92
N THR A 158 -11.57 11.06 2.56
CA THR A 158 -11.47 11.20 4.02
C THR A 158 -12.28 12.39 4.56
N PRO A 159 -12.10 13.63 4.07
CA PRO A 159 -12.91 14.76 4.54
C PRO A 159 -14.37 14.71 4.06
N TYR A 160 -14.66 14.05 2.92
CA TYR A 160 -16.03 13.90 2.43
C TYR A 160 -16.89 13.03 3.36
N PHE A 161 -16.34 11.90 3.82
CA PHE A 161 -17.07 10.97 4.69
C PHE A 161 -17.00 11.33 6.17
N SER A 162 -16.04 12.17 6.59
CA SER A 162 -15.91 12.60 7.99
C SER A 162 -15.91 14.12 8.12
N PRO A 163 -17.04 14.72 8.55
CA PRO A 163 -17.11 16.16 8.85
C PRO A 163 -16.10 16.60 9.92
N GLU A 164 -15.80 15.72 10.87
CA GLU A 164 -14.79 15.99 11.89
C GLU A 164 -13.40 16.14 11.26
N ILE A 165 -12.99 15.21 10.40
CA ILE A 165 -11.69 15.29 9.72
C ILE A 165 -11.64 16.49 8.78
N MET A 166 -12.72 16.78 8.04
CA MET A 166 -12.86 18.00 7.24
C MET A 166 -12.58 19.25 8.07
N SER A 167 -13.25 19.39 9.23
CA SER A 167 -13.05 20.55 10.11
C SER A 167 -11.61 20.63 10.62
N ARG A 168 -10.97 19.50 10.95
CA ARG A 168 -9.57 19.46 11.40
C ARG A 168 -8.60 19.85 10.29
N TRP A 169 -8.84 19.43 9.05
CA TRP A 169 -7.95 19.71 7.93
C TRP A 169 -8.01 21.16 7.46
N PHE A 170 -9.20 21.74 7.41
CA PHE A 170 -9.43 23.04 6.79
C PHE A 170 -9.65 24.19 7.79
N SER A 171 -9.66 23.92 9.10
CA SER A 171 -9.68 24.96 10.13
C SER A 171 -8.33 25.68 10.25
N TYR A 172 -8.39 26.97 10.60
CA TYR A 172 -7.21 27.75 10.96
C TYR A 172 -6.87 27.55 12.45
N PRO A 173 -5.60 27.31 12.85
CA PRO A 173 -4.38 27.27 12.02
C PRO A 173 -4.00 25.87 11.52
N ASN A 174 -4.81 24.83 11.77
CA ASN A 174 -4.49 23.42 11.45
C ASN A 174 -4.09 23.19 9.98
N ILE A 175 -4.73 23.90 9.05
CA ILE A 175 -4.40 23.84 7.63
C ILE A 175 -2.92 24.16 7.35
N LEU A 176 -2.30 25.08 8.10
CA LEU A 176 -0.89 25.45 7.93
C LEU A 176 0.04 24.34 8.40
N TRP A 177 -0.34 23.62 9.45
CA TRP A 177 0.42 22.50 10.00
C TRP A 177 0.29 21.25 9.13
N LEU A 178 -0.85 21.06 8.47
CA LEU A 178 -1.12 19.89 7.63
C LEU A 178 -0.67 20.04 6.19
N ALA A 179 -0.76 21.24 5.60
CA ALA A 179 -0.39 21.51 4.21
C ALA A 179 0.99 21.00 3.77
N PRO A 180 2.05 20.98 4.62
CA PRO A 180 3.33 20.40 4.25
C PRO A 180 3.25 18.93 3.81
N ILE A 181 2.33 18.13 4.35
CA ILE A 181 2.19 16.69 4.01
C ILE A 181 1.76 16.48 2.55
N PRO A 182 0.63 17.02 2.07
CA PRO A 182 0.22 16.85 0.67
C PRO A 182 1.17 17.58 -0.29
N ILE A 183 1.73 18.73 0.09
CA ILE A 183 2.71 19.45 -0.75
C ILE A 183 3.98 18.62 -0.93
N ALA A 184 4.55 18.09 0.16
CA ALA A 184 5.73 17.23 0.09
C ALA A 184 5.45 15.94 -0.68
N THR A 185 4.26 15.35 -0.51
CA THR A 185 3.84 14.16 -1.26
C THR A 185 3.78 14.43 -2.76
N ALA A 186 3.16 15.54 -3.17
CA ALA A 186 3.11 15.94 -4.58
C ALA A 186 4.51 16.25 -5.15
N PHE A 187 5.36 16.91 -4.36
CA PHE A 187 6.73 17.19 -4.76
C PHE A 187 7.56 15.91 -4.94
N LEU A 188 7.46 14.95 -4.01
CA LEU A 188 8.12 13.65 -4.11
C LEU A 188 7.57 12.81 -5.26
N PHE A 189 6.28 12.91 -5.57
CA PHE A 189 5.69 12.26 -6.74
C PHE A 189 6.35 12.77 -8.03
N LEU A 190 6.48 14.10 -8.17
CA LEU A 190 7.14 14.71 -9.32
C LEU A 190 8.64 14.37 -9.39
N ILE A 191 9.33 14.30 -8.24
CA ILE A 191 10.73 13.83 -8.18
C ILE A 191 10.81 12.39 -8.67
N THR A 192 9.92 11.51 -8.21
CA THR A 192 9.91 10.10 -8.57
C THR A 192 9.66 9.92 -10.07
N ASP A 193 8.67 10.62 -10.63
CA ASP A 193 8.37 10.56 -12.06
C ASP A 193 9.55 11.06 -12.91
N ARG A 194 10.16 12.19 -12.54
CA ARG A 194 11.35 12.73 -13.22
C ARG A 194 12.55 11.80 -13.11
N ALA A 195 12.80 11.22 -11.94
CA ALA A 195 13.89 10.28 -11.73
C ALA A 195 13.71 9.02 -12.57
N LEU A 196 12.50 8.45 -12.61
CA LEU A 196 12.18 7.31 -13.46
C LEU A 196 12.28 7.63 -14.96
N HIS A 197 11.97 8.87 -15.36
CA HIS A 197 12.19 9.34 -16.72
C HIS A 197 13.68 9.41 -17.08
N GLN A 198 14.52 9.94 -16.20
CA GLN A 198 15.97 10.05 -16.40
C GLN A 198 16.65 8.68 -16.44
N LEU A 199 16.21 7.75 -15.60
CA LEU A 199 16.73 6.38 -15.56
C LEU A 199 16.49 5.59 -16.85
N LYS A 200 15.49 5.95 -17.67
CA LYS A 200 15.35 5.33 -19.00
C LYS A 200 16.51 5.65 -19.93
N ALA A 201 17.08 6.85 -19.83
CA ALA A 201 18.22 7.28 -20.62
C ALA A 201 19.54 6.85 -19.99
N ASN A 202 19.67 6.99 -18.66
CA ASN A 202 20.87 6.65 -17.90
C ASN A 202 20.52 5.74 -16.70
N PRO A 203 20.38 4.42 -16.90
CA PRO A 203 19.88 3.49 -15.88
C PRO A 203 20.70 3.42 -14.58
N SER A 204 21.99 3.72 -14.64
CA SER A 204 22.88 3.68 -13.47
C SER A 204 22.89 4.97 -12.64
N GLN A 205 22.28 6.06 -13.13
CA GLN A 205 22.38 7.36 -12.49
C GLN A 205 21.30 7.54 -11.41
N ARG A 206 21.70 7.59 -10.13
CA ARG A 206 20.80 7.83 -8.99
C ARG A 206 19.62 6.85 -8.92
N GLU A 207 19.87 5.57 -9.19
CA GLU A 207 18.87 4.48 -9.12
C GLU A 207 18.20 4.31 -7.75
N TRP A 208 18.82 4.82 -6.67
CA TRP A 208 18.26 4.82 -5.32
C TRP A 208 17.17 5.88 -5.08
N LEU A 209 17.14 6.95 -5.89
CA LEU A 209 16.27 8.10 -5.68
C LEU A 209 14.78 7.75 -5.82
N PRO A 210 14.32 7.02 -6.86
CA PRO A 210 12.92 6.61 -6.94
C PRO A 210 12.46 5.78 -5.75
N PHE A 211 13.31 4.88 -5.23
CA PHE A 211 12.96 4.04 -4.09
C PHE A 211 12.80 4.85 -2.81
N THR A 212 13.78 5.68 -2.48
CA THR A 212 13.73 6.54 -1.28
C THR A 212 12.59 7.56 -1.33
N ALA A 213 12.34 8.18 -2.48
CA ALA A 213 11.20 9.07 -2.67
C ALA A 213 9.86 8.33 -2.54
N THR A 214 9.74 7.12 -3.10
CA THR A 214 8.55 6.27 -2.93
C THR A 214 8.32 5.94 -1.46
N VAL A 215 9.35 5.51 -0.73
CA VAL A 215 9.26 5.22 0.70
C VAL A 215 8.79 6.45 1.49
N ALA A 216 9.34 7.62 1.18
CA ALA A 216 8.93 8.88 1.81
C ALA A 216 7.46 9.24 1.51
N ILE A 217 6.95 9.00 0.29
CA ILE A 217 5.52 9.15 -0.05
C ILE A 217 4.64 8.26 0.83
N PHE A 218 5.02 6.99 1.00
CA PHE A 218 4.27 6.05 1.84
C PHE A 218 4.27 6.48 3.31
N TRP A 219 5.41 6.95 3.83
CA TRP A 219 5.47 7.50 5.20
C TRP A 219 4.59 8.74 5.37
N LEU A 220 4.64 9.68 4.43
CA LEU A 220 3.79 10.88 4.49
C LEU A 220 2.30 10.53 4.42
N SER A 221 1.93 9.56 3.59
CA SER A 221 0.55 9.07 3.49
C SER A 221 0.11 8.39 4.79
N PHE A 222 0.98 7.58 5.40
CA PHE A 222 0.72 6.98 6.71
C PHE A 222 0.56 8.03 7.80
N PHE A 223 1.45 9.03 7.87
CA PHE A 223 1.33 10.13 8.84
C PHE A 223 0.08 10.98 8.62
N GLY A 224 -0.31 11.20 7.36
CA GLY A 224 -1.56 11.90 7.04
C GLY A 224 -2.79 11.17 7.60
N ILE A 225 -2.86 9.85 7.41
CA ILE A 225 -3.94 9.02 7.98
C ILE A 225 -3.86 9.02 9.51
N ALA A 226 -2.68 8.78 10.07
CA ALA A 226 -2.49 8.71 11.52
C ALA A 226 -2.89 10.02 12.22
N TYR A 227 -2.49 11.17 11.68
CA TYR A 227 -2.89 12.49 12.19
C TYR A 227 -4.41 12.69 12.10
N SER A 228 -5.02 12.23 11.01
CA SER A 228 -6.46 12.41 10.78
C SER A 228 -7.30 11.61 11.78
N LEU A 229 -6.87 10.39 12.11
CA LEU A 229 -7.57 9.51 13.03
C LEU A 229 -7.32 9.89 14.49
N PHE A 230 -6.09 10.27 14.84
CA PHE A 230 -5.72 10.60 16.23
C PHE A 230 -6.65 11.65 16.84
N PRO A 231 -7.15 11.49 18.08
CA PRO A 231 -6.81 10.45 19.07
C PRO A 231 -7.63 9.15 18.94
N TYR A 232 -8.49 9.04 17.94
CA TYR A 232 -9.32 7.86 17.71
C TYR A 232 -8.59 6.83 16.85
N LEU A 233 -8.97 5.56 17.03
CA LEU A 233 -8.47 4.46 16.19
C LEU A 233 -9.45 4.08 15.08
N ILE A 234 -10.72 4.48 15.21
CA ILE A 234 -11.79 4.15 14.28
C ILE A 234 -12.53 5.46 14.00
N VAL A 235 -12.82 5.72 12.73
CA VAL A 235 -13.67 6.85 12.35
C VAL A 235 -15.08 6.54 12.83
N VAL A 236 -15.57 7.33 13.79
CA VAL A 236 -16.94 7.22 14.30
C VAL A 236 -17.80 8.12 13.44
N ASN A 237 -18.64 7.52 12.58
CA ASN A 237 -19.71 8.25 11.92
C ASN A 237 -20.84 8.39 12.95
N ALA A 238 -20.97 9.59 13.52
CA ALA A 238 -22.06 9.96 14.43
C ALA A 238 -23.38 10.13 13.67
#